data_AF-A0A3M1VGN7-F1
#
_entry.id   AF-A0A3M1VGN7-F1
#
_cell.length_a   1.000
_cell.length_b   1.000
_cell.length_c   1.000
_cell.angle_alpha   90.00
_cell.angle_beta   90.00
_cell.angle_gamma   90.00
#
_symmetry.space_group_name_H-M   'P 1'
#
loop_
_entity.id
_entity.type
_entity.pdbx_description
1 polymer ?
#
loop_
_entity_poly.entity_id
_entity_poly.type
_entity_poly.pdbx_seq_one_letter_code
_entity_poly.pdbx_strand_id
1 'polypeptide(L)'
;MDWNKLEIWRIIPPEEKVEALNKAHARGILVTVITLIIMFTLAVAFKAAWLVWSSLLLVPFIFQFAAGKEWRTLRPKMLLEYLAARAAARRFAFTVRANELEPKLIFRGYLEELYSNDELEELFGEAVDRDQSMPVWITLFKDAVVIMKEEPGGARLEFGHLLNDKLQVHTKVNGEDEYSAEREIILQATDRKARRRVKITSDYPAALLVFDKKLKEYMQEYRDKWGMEEEDLHDREDSELMAAAG
;
A
#
# COMPACT_ATOMS: atom_id res chain seq x y z
N MET A 1 1.45 23.30 -16.29
CA MET A 1 1.71 22.28 -15.27
C MET A 1 2.24 21.07 -16.02
N ASP A 2 3.54 21.08 -16.31
CA ASP A 2 4.20 20.05 -17.13
C ASP A 2 4.41 18.80 -16.28
N TRP A 3 3.46 17.88 -16.34
CA TRP A 3 3.59 16.58 -15.70
C TRP A 3 4.53 15.71 -16.53
N ASN A 4 5.79 15.67 -16.13
CA ASN A 4 6.74 14.75 -16.73
C ASN A 4 6.28 13.32 -16.33
N LYS A 5 5.75 12.54 -17.27
CA LYS A 5 5.28 11.15 -17.04
C LYS A 5 6.32 10.27 -16.33
N LEU A 6 7.60 10.65 -16.46
CA LEU A 6 8.74 10.06 -15.78
C LEU A 6 8.69 10.24 -14.25
N GLU A 7 8.14 11.33 -13.74
CA GLU A 7 8.04 11.60 -12.30
C GLU A 7 7.05 10.66 -11.61
N ILE A 8 5.86 10.47 -12.18
CA ILE A 8 4.84 9.62 -11.55
C ILE A 8 5.28 8.16 -11.53
N TRP A 9 5.93 7.70 -12.61
CA TRP A 9 6.49 6.35 -12.62
C TRP A 9 7.53 6.14 -11.53
N ARG A 10 8.25 7.18 -11.09
CA ARG A 10 9.21 7.08 -9.97
C ARG A 10 8.53 6.96 -8.61
N ILE A 11 7.30 7.47 -8.47
CA ILE A 11 6.53 7.42 -7.22
C ILE A 11 6.05 5.99 -6.91
N ILE A 12 5.71 5.21 -7.94
CA ILE A 12 5.23 3.84 -7.77
C ILE A 12 6.33 2.97 -7.14
N PRO A 13 6.03 2.18 -6.08
CA PRO A 13 6.99 1.27 -5.46
C PRO A 13 7.65 0.34 -6.48
N PRO A 14 8.94 0.00 -6.31
CA PRO A 14 9.64 -0.90 -7.22
C PRO A 14 9.03 -2.30 -7.25
N GLU A 15 8.51 -2.80 -6.12
CA GLU A 15 7.91 -4.13 -6.01
C GLU A 15 6.67 -4.28 -6.91
N GLU A 16 5.79 -3.27 -6.93
CA GLU A 16 4.62 -3.23 -7.84
C GLU A 16 5.02 -3.22 -9.31
N LYS A 17 6.14 -2.56 -9.66
CA LYS A 17 6.67 -2.58 -11.03
C LYS A 17 7.17 -3.96 -11.41
N VAL A 18 7.85 -4.64 -10.49
CA VAL A 18 8.34 -6.02 -10.69
C VAL A 18 7.15 -6.97 -10.83
N GLU A 19 6.10 -6.82 -10.02
CA GLU A 19 4.89 -7.62 -10.15
C GLU A 19 4.21 -7.42 -11.52
N ALA A 20 4.10 -6.17 -11.98
CA ALA A 20 3.55 -5.87 -13.31
C ALA A 20 4.41 -6.46 -14.45
N LEU A 21 5.74 -6.42 -14.32
CA LEU A 21 6.66 -7.08 -15.26
C LEU A 21 6.50 -8.60 -15.25
N ASN A 22 6.37 -9.20 -14.07
CA ASN A 22 6.15 -10.64 -13.92
C ASN A 22 4.83 -11.08 -14.56
N LYS A 23 3.75 -10.31 -14.37
CA LYS A 23 2.46 -10.55 -15.06
C LYS A 23 2.61 -10.48 -16.58
N ALA A 24 3.33 -9.49 -17.09
CA ALA A 24 3.59 -9.36 -18.52
C ALA A 24 4.42 -10.53 -19.08
N HIS A 25 5.47 -10.94 -18.37
CA HIS A 25 6.30 -12.09 -18.76
C HIS A 25 5.52 -13.41 -18.69
N ALA A 26 4.75 -13.64 -17.63
CA ALA A 26 3.91 -14.82 -17.47
C ALA A 26 2.90 -14.96 -18.63
N ARG A 27 2.30 -13.83 -19.05
CA ARG A 27 1.44 -13.79 -20.24
C ARG A 27 2.19 -14.18 -21.51
N GLY A 28 3.41 -13.67 -21.69
CA GLY A 28 4.29 -14.03 -22.79
C GLY A 28 4.61 -15.52 -22.83
N ILE A 29 5.00 -16.10 -21.68
CA ILE A 29 5.30 -17.54 -21.54
C ILE A 29 4.07 -18.36 -21.91
N LEU A 30 2.90 -18.04 -21.35
CA LEU A 30 1.67 -18.79 -21.57
C LEU A 30 1.29 -18.82 -23.06
N VAL A 31 1.30 -17.67 -23.75
CA VAL A 31 0.97 -17.60 -25.18
C VAL A 31 1.97 -18.39 -26.03
N THR A 32 3.24 -18.34 -25.66
CA THR A 32 4.32 -19.06 -26.34
C THR A 32 4.14 -20.58 -26.21
N VAL A 33 3.88 -21.08 -25.00
CA VAL A 33 3.65 -22.51 -24.74
C VAL A 33 2.43 -23.01 -25.51
N ILE A 34 1.32 -22.26 -25.49
CA ILE A 34 0.12 -22.62 -26.25
C ILE A 34 0.41 -22.68 -27.75
N THR A 35 1.15 -21.70 -28.28
CA THR A 35 1.47 -21.64 -29.70
C THR A 35 2.38 -22.79 -30.12
N LEU A 36 3.35 -23.17 -29.28
CA LEU A 36 4.15 -24.38 -29.49
C LEU A 36 3.28 -25.63 -29.55
N ILE A 37 2.38 -25.84 -28.59
CA ILE A 37 1.49 -27.01 -28.57
C ILE A 37 0.68 -27.08 -29.86
N ILE A 38 0.11 -25.96 -30.31
CA ILE A 38 -0.67 -25.90 -31.55
C ILE A 38 0.21 -26.25 -32.76
N MET A 39 1.39 -25.63 -32.89
CA MET A 39 2.29 -25.85 -34.02
C MET A 39 2.83 -27.28 -34.07
N PHE A 40 3.16 -27.88 -32.92
CA PHE A 40 3.57 -29.28 -32.83
C PHE A 40 2.43 -30.22 -33.22
N THR A 41 1.21 -29.94 -32.75
CA THR A 41 0.02 -30.74 -33.11
C THR A 41 -0.23 -30.71 -34.62
N LEU A 42 -0.12 -29.53 -35.24
CA LEU A 42 -0.21 -29.36 -36.68
C LEU A 42 0.93 -30.08 -37.43
N ALA A 43 2.17 -30.00 -36.92
CA ALA A 43 3.31 -30.67 -37.53
C ALA A 43 3.12 -32.20 -37.58
N VAL A 44 2.58 -32.80 -36.52
CA VAL A 44 2.26 -34.24 -36.47
C VAL A 44 1.11 -34.57 -37.43
N ALA A 45 0.02 -33.78 -37.40
CA ALA A 45 -1.15 -34.01 -38.25
C ALA A 45 -0.82 -33.96 -39.75
N PHE A 46 0.01 -33.01 -40.17
CA PHE A 46 0.41 -32.82 -41.58
C PHE A 46 1.71 -33.52 -41.97
N LYS A 47 2.36 -34.26 -41.05
CA LYS A 47 3.67 -34.89 -41.25
C LYS A 47 4.73 -33.91 -41.79
N ALA A 48 4.68 -32.66 -41.33
CA ALA A 48 5.48 -31.55 -41.83
C ALA A 48 6.55 -31.13 -40.80
N ALA A 49 7.71 -31.78 -40.83
CA ALA A 49 8.79 -31.55 -39.87
C ALA A 49 9.31 -30.09 -39.87
N TRP A 50 9.19 -29.37 -40.99
CA TRP A 50 9.61 -27.97 -41.09
C TRP A 50 8.80 -27.04 -40.15
N LEU A 51 7.57 -27.40 -39.80
CA LEU A 51 6.73 -26.64 -38.87
C LEU A 51 7.29 -26.63 -37.44
N VAL A 52 7.99 -27.69 -37.03
CA VAL A 52 8.65 -27.75 -35.72
C VAL A 52 9.76 -26.71 -35.67
N TRP A 53 10.62 -26.69 -36.67
CA TRP A 53 11.74 -25.74 -36.75
C TRP A 53 11.27 -24.29 -36.87
N SER A 54 10.24 -24.02 -37.68
CA SER A 54 9.68 -22.67 -37.79
C SER A 54 9.03 -22.21 -36.49
N SER A 55 8.36 -23.10 -35.76
CA SER A 55 7.77 -22.77 -34.46
C SER A 55 8.84 -22.36 -33.43
N LEU A 56 9.96 -23.08 -33.36
CA LEU A 56 11.08 -22.74 -32.47
C LEU A 56 11.72 -21.39 -32.81
N LEU A 57 11.82 -21.05 -34.10
CA LEU A 57 12.33 -19.74 -34.54
C LEU A 57 11.35 -18.60 -34.26
N LEU A 58 10.03 -18.85 -34.29
CA LEU A 58 9.00 -17.84 -34.07
C LEU A 58 8.73 -17.56 -32.58
N VAL A 59 9.08 -18.50 -31.70
CA VAL A 59 8.86 -18.39 -30.24
C VAL A 59 9.35 -17.07 -29.63
N PRO A 60 10.59 -16.59 -29.87
CA PRO A 60 11.06 -15.35 -29.28
C PRO A 60 10.22 -14.14 -29.72
N PHE A 61 9.77 -14.13 -30.97
CA PHE A 61 8.93 -13.05 -31.51
C PHE A 61 7.53 -13.06 -30.91
N ILE A 62 6.93 -14.24 -30.75
CA ILE A 62 5.61 -14.41 -30.12
C ILE A 62 5.67 -13.99 -28.66
N PHE A 63 6.71 -14.42 -27.94
CA PHE A 63 6.95 -14.04 -26.55
C PHE A 63 7.06 -12.52 -26.41
N GLN A 64 7.96 -11.89 -27.17
CA GLN A 64 8.19 -10.44 -27.14
C GLN A 64 6.92 -9.65 -27.50
N PHE A 65 6.16 -10.12 -28.49
CA PHE A 65 4.91 -9.47 -28.87
C PHE A 65 3.85 -9.56 -27.76
N ALA A 66 3.64 -10.75 -27.20
CA ALA A 66 2.63 -10.98 -26.16
C ALA A 66 2.98 -10.26 -24.85
N ALA A 67 4.22 -10.42 -24.36
CA ALA A 67 4.69 -9.73 -23.16
C ALA A 67 4.70 -8.20 -23.35
N GLY A 68 5.15 -7.74 -24.52
CA GLY A 68 5.16 -6.32 -24.85
C GLY A 68 3.76 -5.71 -24.95
N LYS A 69 2.78 -6.45 -25.49
CA LYS A 69 1.37 -6.01 -25.52
C LYS A 69 0.82 -5.89 -24.11
N GLU A 70 1.03 -6.90 -23.27
CA GLU A 70 0.56 -6.90 -21.88
C GLU A 70 1.18 -5.73 -21.08
N TRP A 71 2.48 -5.51 -21.22
CA TRP A 71 3.17 -4.38 -20.58
C TRP A 71 2.60 -3.03 -20.99
N ARG A 72 2.30 -2.84 -22.29
CA ARG A 72 1.69 -1.61 -22.81
C ARG A 72 0.27 -1.37 -22.28
N THR A 73 -0.42 -2.41 -21.80
CA THR A 73 -1.73 -2.28 -21.16
C THR A 73 -1.62 -2.06 -19.65
N LEU A 74 -0.78 -2.85 -18.97
CA LEU A 74 -0.61 -2.78 -17.51
C LEU A 74 0.01 -1.47 -17.04
N ARG A 75 1.06 -0.98 -17.73
CA ARG A 75 1.79 0.21 -17.31
C ARG A 75 0.90 1.46 -17.27
N PRO A 76 0.14 1.81 -18.33
CA PRO A 76 -0.78 2.96 -18.28
C PRO A 76 -1.90 2.78 -17.26
N LYS A 77 -2.44 1.56 -17.12
CA LYS A 77 -3.49 1.27 -16.13
C LYS A 77 -3.01 1.60 -14.71
N MET A 78 -1.85 1.08 -14.32
CA MET A 78 -1.25 1.35 -13.01
C MET A 78 -0.97 2.85 -12.81
N LEU A 79 -0.44 3.53 -13.83
CA LEU A 79 -0.24 4.99 -13.77
C LEU A 79 -1.55 5.76 -13.52
N LEU A 80 -2.64 5.37 -14.15
CA LEU A 80 -3.95 6.01 -13.97
C LEU A 80 -4.50 5.75 -12.56
N GLU A 81 -4.37 4.53 -12.05
CA GLU A 81 -4.78 4.16 -10.69
C GLU A 81 -4.04 5.01 -9.64
N TYR A 82 -2.72 5.15 -9.78
CA TYR A 82 -1.91 5.99 -8.90
C TYR A 82 -2.24 7.48 -9.00
N LEU A 83 -2.56 7.96 -10.21
CA LEU A 83 -3.00 9.34 -10.41
C LEU A 83 -4.36 9.62 -9.74
N ALA A 84 -5.30 8.69 -9.89
CA ALA A 84 -6.61 8.77 -9.26
C ALA A 84 -6.48 8.75 -7.72
N ALA A 85 -5.69 7.81 -7.20
CA ALA A 85 -5.39 7.71 -5.78
C ALA A 85 -4.74 9.00 -5.26
N ARG A 86 -3.70 9.52 -5.93
CA ARG A 86 -3.08 10.81 -5.59
C ARG A 86 -4.08 11.96 -5.54
N ALA A 87 -4.99 12.04 -6.52
CA ALA A 87 -5.99 13.09 -6.55
C ALA A 87 -7.00 12.97 -5.40
N ALA A 88 -7.45 11.76 -5.08
CA ALA A 88 -8.35 11.49 -3.96
C ALA A 88 -7.67 11.77 -2.61
N ALA A 89 -6.44 11.27 -2.41
CA ALA A 89 -5.68 11.48 -1.18
C ALA A 89 -5.47 12.97 -0.89
N ARG A 90 -5.22 13.79 -1.92
CA ARG A 90 -5.11 15.25 -1.76
C ARG A 90 -6.39 15.90 -1.23
N ARG A 91 -7.54 15.47 -1.74
CA ARG A 91 -8.85 15.97 -1.27
C ARG A 91 -9.05 15.60 0.19
N PHE A 92 -8.74 14.37 0.58
CA PHE A 92 -8.86 13.93 1.96
C PHE A 92 -7.85 14.58 2.89
N ALA A 93 -6.60 14.77 2.46
CA ALA A 93 -5.61 15.52 3.22
C ALA A 93 -6.08 16.95 3.53
N PHE A 94 -6.72 17.60 2.56
CA PHE A 94 -7.35 18.90 2.78
C PHE A 94 -8.48 18.85 3.82
N THR A 95 -9.31 17.79 3.83
CA THR A 95 -10.35 17.62 4.86
C THR A 95 -9.78 17.42 6.28
N VAL A 96 -8.59 16.82 6.38
CA VAL A 96 -7.85 16.63 7.64
C VAL A 96 -7.05 17.89 8.04
N ARG A 97 -7.10 18.95 7.23
CA ARG A 97 -6.38 20.23 7.43
C ARG A 97 -4.86 20.10 7.34
N ALA A 98 -4.37 19.20 6.48
CA ALA A 98 -2.96 19.15 6.12
C ALA A 98 -2.54 20.45 5.40
N ASN A 99 -1.37 20.99 5.74
CA ASN A 99 -0.78 22.17 5.11
C ASN A 99 -0.09 21.81 3.79
N GLU A 100 0.59 20.66 3.73
CA GLU A 100 1.28 20.21 2.52
C GLU A 100 0.49 19.11 1.79
N LEU A 101 -0.11 19.48 0.64
CA LEU A 101 -0.93 18.57 -0.17
C LEU A 101 -0.13 17.77 -1.23
N GLU A 102 1.19 17.70 -1.08
CA GLU A 102 2.01 16.87 -1.96
C GLU A 102 2.29 15.50 -1.31
N PRO A 103 1.78 14.39 -1.88
CA PRO A 103 2.06 13.08 -1.31
C PRO A 103 3.54 12.74 -1.52
N LYS A 104 4.20 12.34 -0.44
CA LYS A 104 5.61 11.92 -0.43
C LYS A 104 5.76 10.41 -0.64
N LEU A 105 4.74 9.64 -0.28
CA LEU A 105 4.65 8.21 -0.54
C LEU A 105 3.18 7.83 -0.77
N ILE A 106 2.95 6.92 -1.71
CA ILE A 106 1.64 6.31 -1.95
C ILE A 106 1.86 4.86 -2.35
N PHE A 107 1.12 3.93 -1.75
CA PHE A 107 1.21 2.51 -2.03
C PHE A 107 -0.09 1.80 -1.65
N ARG A 108 -0.22 0.55 -2.09
CA ARG A 108 -1.35 -0.31 -1.74
C ARG A 108 -1.05 -1.13 -0.49
N GLY A 109 -2.06 -1.30 0.35
CA GLY A 109 -1.98 -2.17 1.50
C GLY A 109 -3.35 -2.59 1.98
N TYR A 110 -3.38 -3.07 3.20
CA TYR A 110 -4.56 -3.54 3.87
C TYR A 110 -4.73 -2.82 5.21
N LEU A 111 -5.98 -2.56 5.57
CA LEU A 111 -6.38 -1.94 6.82
C LEU A 111 -7.23 -2.92 7.62
N GLU A 112 -6.88 -3.11 8.88
CA GLU A 112 -7.68 -3.83 9.87
C GLU A 112 -8.01 -2.87 11.01
N GLU A 113 -9.29 -2.73 11.37
CA GLU A 113 -9.68 -1.95 12.55
C GLU A 113 -9.52 -2.81 13.81
N LEU A 114 -8.76 -2.30 14.78
CA LEU A 114 -8.57 -2.96 16.07
C LEU A 114 -9.51 -2.32 17.09
N TYR A 115 -10.56 -3.04 17.47
CA TYR A 115 -11.47 -2.63 18.54
C TYR A 115 -10.92 -3.09 19.90
N SER A 116 -11.18 -2.31 20.96
CA SER A 116 -10.91 -2.75 22.33
C SER A 116 -12.01 -3.69 22.83
N ASN A 117 -11.68 -4.63 23.74
CA ASN A 117 -12.65 -5.62 24.24
C ASN A 117 -13.87 -4.95 24.91
N ASP A 118 -13.70 -3.80 25.55
CA ASP A 118 -14.77 -3.05 26.22
C ASP A 118 -15.72 -2.36 25.21
N GLU A 119 -15.20 -1.92 24.05
CA GLU A 119 -16.00 -1.33 22.96
C GLU A 119 -16.74 -2.40 22.14
N LEU A 120 -16.22 -3.63 22.10
CA LEU A 120 -16.83 -4.77 21.42
C LEU A 120 -18.09 -5.27 22.16
N GLU A 121 -18.10 -5.25 23.49
CA GLU A 121 -19.25 -5.64 24.30
C GLU A 121 -20.42 -4.62 24.20
N GLU A 122 -20.13 -3.32 24.06
CA GLU A 122 -21.17 -2.29 23.89
C GLU A 122 -21.78 -2.26 22.49
N LEU A 123 -21.01 -2.57 21.44
CA LEU A 123 -21.47 -2.42 20.05
C LEU A 123 -22.19 -3.65 19.49
N PHE A 124 -21.89 -4.88 19.93
CA PHE A 124 -22.41 -6.08 19.25
C PHE A 124 -22.66 -7.27 20.20
N GLY A 125 -23.90 -7.39 20.68
CA GLY A 125 -24.38 -8.49 21.53
C GLY A 125 -24.56 -9.85 20.85
N GLU A 126 -24.40 -9.99 19.52
CA GLU A 126 -24.41 -11.31 18.86
C GLU A 126 -23.86 -11.20 17.42
N ALA A 127 -22.79 -11.94 17.15
CA ALA A 127 -22.37 -12.47 15.84
C ALA A 127 -22.10 -11.50 14.67
N VAL A 128 -20.86 -10.99 14.53
CA VAL A 128 -20.26 -10.68 13.21
C VAL A 128 -18.76 -11.02 13.21
N ASP A 129 -18.32 -11.66 12.14
CA ASP A 129 -16.96 -12.16 11.91
C ASP A 129 -15.83 -11.14 12.11
N ARG A 130 -14.75 -11.68 12.68
CA ARG A 130 -13.46 -11.08 13.02
C ARG A 130 -12.72 -10.50 11.80
N ASP A 131 -11.90 -9.46 12.06
CA ASP A 131 -10.72 -9.07 11.26
C ASP A 131 -10.91 -9.07 9.73
N GLN A 132 -11.86 -8.27 9.21
CA GLN A 132 -11.93 -8.05 7.77
C GLN A 132 -10.84 -7.09 7.33
N SER A 133 -9.70 -7.65 6.92
CA SER A 133 -8.66 -6.95 6.18
C SER A 133 -9.22 -6.30 4.92
N MET A 134 -9.20 -4.96 4.86
CA MET A 134 -9.76 -4.18 3.75
C MET A 134 -8.65 -3.66 2.84
N PRO A 135 -8.73 -3.84 1.51
CA PRO A 135 -7.75 -3.28 0.59
C PRO A 135 -7.88 -1.74 0.55
N VAL A 136 -6.77 -1.05 0.76
CA VAL A 136 -6.70 0.41 0.87
C VAL A 136 -5.50 0.99 0.14
N TRP A 137 -5.59 2.28 -0.16
CA TRP A 137 -4.49 3.12 -0.56
C TRP A 137 -3.98 3.90 0.65
N ILE A 138 -2.69 3.77 0.94
CA ILE A 138 -2.02 4.46 2.03
C ILE A 138 -1.18 5.58 1.44
N THR A 139 -1.41 6.79 1.90
CA THR A 139 -0.72 7.99 1.42
C THR A 139 -0.11 8.75 2.60
N LEU A 140 1.19 9.01 2.51
CA LEU A 140 1.93 9.84 3.46
C LEU A 140 2.15 11.22 2.85
N PHE A 141 1.67 12.24 3.56
CA PHE A 141 2.03 13.63 3.39
C PHE A 141 3.09 14.01 4.42
N LYS A 142 3.66 15.21 4.31
CA LYS A 142 4.69 15.66 5.26
C LYS A 142 4.12 15.88 6.67
N ASP A 143 2.85 16.25 6.77
CA ASP A 143 2.18 16.59 8.02
C ASP A 143 0.87 15.82 8.25
N ALA A 144 0.57 14.83 7.41
CA ALA A 144 -0.62 13.99 7.57
C ALA A 144 -0.44 12.58 6.99
N VAL A 145 -1.21 11.64 7.53
CA VAL A 145 -1.43 10.32 6.94
C VAL A 145 -2.89 10.22 6.51
N VAL A 146 -3.10 9.68 5.30
CA VAL A 146 -4.41 9.43 4.73
C VAL A 146 -4.45 8.00 4.22
N ILE A 147 -5.47 7.25 4.65
CA ILE A 147 -5.79 5.90 4.22
C ILE A 147 -7.20 5.93 3.65
N MET A 148 -7.33 5.51 2.40
CA MET A 148 -8.60 5.56 1.68
C MET A 148 -8.89 4.23 1.01
N LYS A 149 -10.18 3.88 0.98
CA LYS A 149 -10.71 2.71 0.30
C LYS A 149 -11.29 3.10 -1.05
N GLU A 150 -11.11 2.27 -2.05
CA GLU A 150 -11.76 2.43 -3.36
C GLU A 150 -13.21 1.92 -3.30
N GLU A 151 -14.16 2.71 -3.80
CA GLU A 151 -15.57 2.33 -3.88
C GLU A 151 -16.12 2.60 -5.30
N PRO A 152 -17.17 1.87 -5.74
CA PRO A 152 -17.83 2.19 -7.01
C PRO A 152 -18.29 3.66 -7.04
N GLY A 153 -17.70 4.45 -7.94
CA GLY A 153 -17.99 5.88 -8.06
C GLY A 153 -17.01 6.83 -7.35
N GLY A 154 -15.98 6.31 -6.66
CA GLY A 154 -14.95 7.17 -6.08
C GLY A 154 -14.04 6.50 -5.05
N ALA A 155 -13.75 7.24 -4.00
CA ALA A 155 -12.96 6.76 -2.87
C ALA A 155 -13.60 7.25 -1.57
N ARG A 156 -13.41 6.49 -0.49
CA ARG A 156 -13.87 6.80 0.86
C ARG A 156 -12.69 6.96 1.80
N LEU A 157 -12.74 7.97 2.67
CA LEU A 157 -11.74 8.14 3.72
C LEU A 157 -11.98 7.11 4.81
N GLU A 158 -11.03 6.20 5.01
CA GLU A 158 -11.07 5.27 6.14
C GLU A 158 -10.38 5.89 7.33
N PHE A 159 -9.11 6.29 7.18
CA PHE A 159 -8.34 6.89 8.28
C PHE A 159 -7.62 8.13 7.79
N GLY A 160 -7.69 9.22 8.55
CA GLY A 160 -7.02 10.47 8.21
C GLY A 160 -6.61 11.18 9.48
N HIS A 161 -5.33 11.47 9.64
CA HIS A 161 -4.83 12.12 10.85
C HIS A 161 -3.62 13.01 10.54
N LEU A 162 -3.50 14.12 11.27
CA LEU A 162 -2.32 14.96 11.25
C LEU A 162 -1.16 14.27 11.98
N LEU A 163 0.07 14.51 11.56
CA LEU A 163 1.25 14.02 12.27
C LEU A 163 1.52 14.94 13.46
N ASN A 164 0.81 14.71 14.56
CA ASN A 164 0.94 15.45 15.81
C ASN A 164 1.06 14.49 17.00
N ASP A 165 1.11 15.06 18.21
CA ASP A 165 1.16 14.38 19.50
C ASP A 165 0.03 13.37 19.75
N LYS A 166 -1.10 13.53 19.08
CA LYS A 166 -2.26 12.64 19.24
C LYS A 166 -2.20 11.38 18.38
N LEU A 167 -1.22 11.27 17.49
CA LEU A 167 -0.97 10.05 16.72
C LEU A 167 0.13 9.23 17.38
N GLN A 168 -0.21 8.03 17.82
CA GLN A 168 0.76 7.04 18.29
C GLN A 168 0.98 5.99 17.20
N VAL A 169 2.25 5.62 17.00
CA VAL A 169 2.67 4.67 15.97
C VAL A 169 3.42 3.55 16.65
N HIS A 170 2.91 2.33 16.55
CA HIS A 170 3.57 1.12 17.04
C HIS A 170 3.92 0.23 15.86
N THR A 171 5.20 -0.11 15.73
CA THR A 171 5.67 -1.06 14.71
C THR A 171 5.86 -2.41 15.38
N LYS A 172 5.20 -3.44 14.87
CA LYS A 172 5.49 -4.83 15.21
C LYS A 172 6.28 -5.46 14.06
N VAL A 173 7.41 -6.06 14.38
CA VAL A 173 8.20 -6.85 13.45
C VAL A 173 8.17 -8.28 13.96
N ASN A 174 7.49 -9.17 13.23
CA ASN A 174 7.57 -10.60 13.53
C ASN A 174 8.89 -11.13 12.92
N GLY A 175 9.93 -11.23 13.75
CA GLY A 175 11.26 -11.71 13.38
C GLY A 175 12.39 -10.79 13.85
N GLU A 176 13.63 -11.33 13.90
CA GLU A 176 14.82 -10.57 14.31
C GLU A 176 15.34 -9.62 13.22
N ASP A 177 14.94 -9.82 11.96
CA ASP A 177 15.43 -9.04 10.82
C ASP A 177 14.57 -7.79 10.54
N GLU A 178 15.24 -6.64 10.38
CA GLU A 178 14.61 -5.34 10.06
C GLU A 178 13.81 -5.37 8.74
N TYR A 179 14.12 -6.33 7.86
CA TYR A 179 13.51 -6.58 6.54
C TYR A 179 12.45 -7.70 6.54
N SER A 180 11.97 -8.16 7.69
CA SER A 180 10.93 -9.20 7.75
C SER A 180 9.72 -8.82 6.90
N ALA A 181 9.22 -9.79 6.13
CA ALA A 181 8.02 -9.66 5.31
C ALA A 181 6.75 -9.46 6.16
N GLU A 182 6.80 -9.84 7.44
CA GLU A 182 5.70 -9.72 8.40
C GLU A 182 5.88 -8.47 9.28
N ARG A 183 5.90 -7.30 8.64
CA ARG A 183 5.88 -6.01 9.33
C ARG A 183 4.44 -5.51 9.43
N GLU A 184 4.05 -5.12 10.64
CA GLU A 184 2.73 -4.55 10.91
C GLU A 184 2.92 -3.16 11.54
N ILE A 185 2.14 -2.18 11.07
CA ILE A 185 2.15 -0.83 11.63
C ILE A 185 0.79 -0.55 12.22
N ILE A 186 0.75 -0.27 13.52
CA ILE A 186 -0.46 0.08 14.23
C ILE A 186 -0.46 1.60 14.42
N LEU A 187 -1.44 2.27 13.84
CA LEU A 187 -1.71 3.68 14.07
C LEU A 187 -2.83 3.81 15.08
N GLN A 188 -2.61 4.60 16.12
CA GLN A 188 -3.60 4.90 17.14
C GLN A 188 -3.81 6.41 17.20
N ALA A 189 -5.01 6.84 16.86
CA ALA A 189 -5.43 8.23 17.00
C ALA A 189 -6.12 8.41 18.36
N THR A 190 -5.66 9.41 19.13
CA THR A 190 -6.28 9.80 20.41
C THR A 190 -7.14 11.06 20.30
N ASP A 191 -7.37 11.59 19.10
CA ASP A 191 -8.20 12.79 18.92
C ASP A 191 -9.69 12.50 18.68
N ARG A 192 -10.54 13.38 19.22
CA ARG A 192 -12.00 13.51 19.05
C ARG A 192 -12.84 12.24 19.26
N LYS A 193 -13.44 12.14 20.46
CA LYS A 193 -14.61 11.32 20.84
C LYS A 193 -14.50 9.79 20.75
N ALA A 194 -13.55 9.21 20.01
CA ALA A 194 -13.29 7.77 20.00
C ALA A 194 -11.81 7.47 19.74
N ARG A 195 -11.21 6.58 20.53
CA ARG A 195 -9.86 6.06 20.26
C ARG A 195 -9.96 5.13 19.06
N ARG A 196 -9.40 5.52 17.91
CA ARG A 196 -9.38 4.66 16.73
C ARG A 196 -8.00 4.05 16.56
N ARG A 197 -7.93 2.73 16.61
CA ARG A 197 -6.72 1.96 16.38
C ARG A 197 -6.87 1.18 15.09
N VAL A 198 -5.92 1.37 14.17
CA VAL A 198 -5.90 0.68 12.89
C VAL A 198 -4.57 0.00 12.68
N LYS A 199 -4.60 -1.21 12.14
CA LYS A 199 -3.44 -1.99 11.75
C LYS A 199 -3.30 -1.93 10.23
N ILE A 200 -2.07 -1.71 9.79
CA ILE A 200 -1.67 -1.59 8.40
C ILE A 200 -0.71 -2.72 8.06
N THR A 201 -1.03 -3.44 6.99
CA THR A 201 -0.17 -4.45 6.37
C THR A 201 -0.09 -4.20 4.85
N SER A 202 0.87 -4.82 4.17
CA SER A 202 1.03 -4.68 2.71
C SER A 202 1.76 -5.88 2.14
N ASP A 203 1.38 -6.30 0.94
CA ASP A 203 2.14 -7.28 0.14
C ASP A 203 3.50 -6.73 -0.33
N TYR A 204 3.75 -5.44 -0.11
CA TYR A 204 4.94 -4.70 -0.51
C TYR A 204 5.75 -4.28 0.73
N PRO A 205 6.57 -5.19 1.31
CA PRO A 205 7.26 -4.95 2.58
C PRO A 205 8.25 -3.79 2.50
N ALA A 206 8.90 -3.56 1.35
CA ALA A 206 9.78 -2.42 1.19
C ALA A 206 9.02 -1.10 1.21
N ALA A 207 7.82 -1.05 0.62
CA ALA A 207 6.96 0.14 0.67
C ALA A 207 6.53 0.46 2.12
N LEU A 208 6.15 -0.57 2.87
CA LEU A 208 5.74 -0.43 4.27
C LEU A 208 6.91 -0.01 5.18
N LEU A 209 8.12 -0.53 4.94
CA LEU A 209 9.34 -0.13 5.63
C LEU A 209 9.68 1.35 5.39
N VAL A 210 9.64 1.79 4.12
CA VAL A 210 9.89 3.19 3.76
C VAL A 210 8.82 4.11 4.36
N PHE A 211 7.57 3.65 4.40
CA PHE A 211 6.49 4.36 5.07
C PHE A 211 6.78 4.53 6.57
N ASP A 212 7.11 3.46 7.30
CA ASP A 212 7.43 3.51 8.73
C ASP A 212 8.59 4.47 9.04
N LYS A 213 9.68 4.39 8.26
CA LYS A 213 10.86 5.25 8.44
C LYS A 213 10.53 6.72 8.23
N LYS A 214 9.83 7.06 7.14
CA LYS A 214 9.45 8.45 6.83
C LYS A 214 8.39 8.99 7.80
N LEU A 215 7.47 8.14 8.24
CA LEU A 215 6.45 8.53 9.21
C LEU A 215 7.10 8.96 10.53
N LYS A 216 8.04 8.17 11.04
CA LYS A 216 8.82 8.48 12.25
C LYS A 216 9.67 9.74 12.06
N GLU A 217 10.33 9.89 10.92
CA GLU A 217 11.11 11.08 10.58
C GLU A 217 10.25 12.36 10.62
N TYR A 218 9.07 12.35 9.97
CA TYR A 218 8.18 13.52 9.96
C TYR A 218 7.55 13.80 11.33
N MET A 219 7.26 12.77 12.11
CA MET A 219 6.83 12.94 13.49
C MET A 219 7.92 13.57 14.37
N GLN A 220 9.17 13.16 14.20
CA GLN A 220 10.30 13.76 14.91
C GLN A 220 10.48 15.23 14.49
N GLU A 221 10.47 15.53 13.19
CA GLU A 221 10.52 16.90 12.70
C GLU A 221 9.41 17.78 13.26
N TYR A 222 8.21 17.22 13.47
CA TYR A 222 7.10 17.94 14.08
C TYR A 222 7.40 18.25 15.55
N ARG A 223 7.89 17.27 16.32
CA ARG A 223 8.29 17.48 17.73
C ARG A 223 9.37 18.54 17.86
N ASP A 224 10.41 18.47 17.03
CA ASP A 224 11.53 19.41 17.04
C ASP A 224 11.08 20.84 16.69
N LYS A 225 10.16 21.00 15.73
CA LYS A 225 9.65 22.33 15.32
C LYS A 225 8.75 22.98 16.35
N TRP A 226 7.99 22.20 17.09
CA TRP A 226 7.00 22.71 18.05
C TRP A 226 7.47 22.63 19.51
N GLY A 227 8.72 22.22 19.75
CA GLY A 227 9.36 22.32 21.06
C GLY A 227 8.71 21.46 22.13
N MET A 228 8.23 20.26 21.78
CA MET A 228 7.83 19.29 22.80
C MET A 228 9.09 18.63 23.37
N GLU A 229 9.64 19.20 24.43
CA GLU A 229 10.65 18.54 25.26
C GLU A 229 10.04 17.26 25.88
N GLU A 230 10.84 16.20 25.99
CA GLU A 230 10.44 14.91 26.57
C GLU A 230 9.96 14.98 28.03
N GLU A 231 10.05 16.14 28.68
CA GLU A 231 9.63 16.36 30.09
C GLU A 231 8.11 16.16 30.30
N ASP A 232 7.26 16.42 29.30
CA ASP A 232 5.79 16.26 29.45
C ASP A 232 5.31 14.79 29.41
N LEU A 233 6.17 13.84 29.03
CA LEU A 233 5.85 12.40 29.00
C LEU A 233 6.09 11.72 30.35
N HIS A 234 7.13 12.11 31.09
CA HIS A 234 7.41 11.56 32.42
C HIS A 234 6.45 12.08 33.50
N ASP A 235 6.08 13.37 33.44
CA ASP A 235 5.10 13.94 34.38
C ASP A 235 3.68 13.36 34.17
N ARG A 236 3.38 12.82 32.98
CA ARG A 236 2.12 12.13 32.69
C ARG A 236 2.09 10.68 33.17
N GLU A 237 3.20 9.93 33.04
CA GLU A 237 3.28 8.58 33.62
C GLU A 237 3.18 8.63 35.15
N ASP A 238 3.83 9.60 35.80
CA ASP A 238 3.77 9.74 37.26
C ASP A 238 2.41 10.22 37.77
N SER A 239 1.70 11.05 37.01
CA SER A 239 0.34 11.50 37.39
C SER A 239 -0.74 10.45 37.13
N GLU A 240 -0.62 9.61 36.10
CA GLU A 240 -1.54 8.48 35.88
C GLU A 240 -1.29 7.33 36.87
N LEU A 241 -0.03 7.07 37.26
CA LEU A 241 0.30 6.10 38.31
C LEU A 241 -0.17 6.56 39.70
N MET A 242 -0.11 7.87 40.00
CA MET A 242 -0.66 8.44 41.24
C MET A 242 -2.20 8.41 41.27
N ALA A 243 -2.86 8.59 40.12
CA ALA A 243 -4.33 8.57 40.04
C ALA A 243 -4.93 7.15 40.10
N ALA A 244 -4.18 6.12 39.69
CA ALA A 244 -4.60 4.71 39.78
C ALA A 244 -4.36 4.07 41.17
N ALA A 245 -3.63 4.75 42.06
CA ALA A 245 -3.23 4.24 43.38
C ALA A 245 -4.04 4.84 44.56
N GLY A 246 -5.04 5.69 44.30
CA GLY A 246 -5.94 6.28 45.32
C GLY A 246 -7.39 5.88 45.11
#